data_AF-A0A9W7HTX0-F1
#
_entry.id   AF-A0A9W7HTX0-F1
#
_cell.length_a   1.000
_cell.length_b   1.000
_cell.length_c   1.000
_cell.angle_alpha   90.00
_cell.angle_beta   90.00
_cell.angle_gamma   90.00
#
_symmetry.space_group_name_H-M   'P 1'
#
loop_
_entity.id
_entity.type
_entity.pdbx_description
1 polymer ?
#
loop_
_entity_poly.entity_id
_entity_poly.type
_entity_poly.pdbx_seq_one_letter_code
_entity_poly.pdbx_strand_id
1 'polypeptide(L)'
;MSYRFLSSSSFINTECSALSKLRIPPISNQIPNFFLFNRVWCCSKSNTKLEMEDHDLSKFTVINDPQSLNHKISAISIAGPSKLQVIADFDATLTRYWINGHRGQSSHGLLKQGDPMYDAKRQALFEYYHPLEFSPTIPLEEKTKLMEEWWGKTHGLLIEGGLTYDAIKNSVASSNIAFRDGVVELFEFLEERDVPVLIFSAGLADIIEEVLRQKVHRSFKNIKIVSNQMVFDDSGRLVSFKGKLIHSLNKNEHALDMAAPLHDQMGGINGPIEDNASVKQRTNVLLLGDHVGDLGMSDGLNYENRISVGFLNDNIEKNLESYRNAFDIVYMNDTPMWGVVKLAAQLCSMEV
;
A
#
# COMPACT_ATOMS: atom_id res chain seq x y z
N MET A 1 -35.53 70.28 -20.96
CA MET A 1 -35.40 70.96 -19.66
C MET A 1 -34.35 70.24 -18.85
N SER A 2 -33.20 70.89 -18.69
CA SER A 2 -32.07 70.54 -17.81
C SER A 2 -32.50 70.58 -16.32
N TYR A 3 -31.81 69.95 -15.38
CA TYR A 3 -30.56 70.49 -14.79
C TYR A 3 -29.61 69.40 -14.26
N ARG A 4 -28.31 69.70 -14.45
CA ARG A 4 -27.10 69.13 -13.84
C ARG A 4 -26.65 69.99 -12.65
N PHE A 5 -25.55 69.53 -12.00
CA PHE A 5 -24.46 70.27 -11.31
C PHE A 5 -24.53 70.28 -9.76
N LEU A 6 -23.46 70.15 -8.95
CA LEU A 6 -21.96 70.24 -9.02
C LEU A 6 -21.35 69.49 -7.80
N SER A 7 -20.20 68.79 -7.89
CA SER A 7 -18.80 69.14 -7.45
C SER A 7 -18.64 69.56 -5.97
N SER A 8 -17.56 69.29 -5.20
CA SER A 8 -16.12 69.23 -5.51
C SER A 8 -15.28 68.76 -4.30
N SER A 9 -14.04 68.33 -4.61
CA SER A 9 -12.75 68.24 -3.87
C SER A 9 -12.46 69.35 -2.82
N SER A 10 -11.52 69.32 -1.86
CA SER A 10 -10.07 68.99 -1.89
C SER A 10 -9.36 69.26 -0.53
N PHE A 11 -8.31 68.47 -0.21
CA PHE A 11 -6.98 68.78 0.40
C PHE A 11 -6.76 69.46 1.80
N ILE A 12 -5.87 68.81 2.60
CA ILE A 12 -4.67 69.30 3.34
C ILE A 12 -4.68 69.60 4.87
N ASN A 13 -3.78 68.84 5.54
CA ASN A 13 -2.94 69.06 6.73
C ASN A 13 -3.48 69.68 8.03
N THR A 14 -3.31 68.92 9.12
CA THR A 14 -2.65 69.45 10.32
C THR A 14 -1.94 68.34 11.09
N GLU A 15 -0.67 68.59 11.43
CA GLU A 15 0.23 67.80 12.26
C GLU A 15 -0.24 67.76 13.73
N CYS A 16 0.06 66.67 14.47
CA CYS A 16 0.91 66.73 15.67
C CYS A 16 1.07 65.35 16.37
N SER A 17 2.32 64.89 16.36
CA SER A 17 3.06 64.23 17.45
C SER A 17 2.38 63.15 18.32
N ALA A 18 2.83 61.90 18.14
CA ALA A 18 3.33 61.08 19.25
C ALA A 18 4.28 60.01 18.71
N LEU A 19 5.57 60.26 18.91
CA LEU A 19 6.67 59.34 18.66
C LEU A 19 6.72 58.19 19.68
N SER A 20 7.20 57.06 19.17
CA SER A 20 8.06 56.04 19.84
C SER A 20 7.32 54.86 20.50
N LYS A 21 7.70 53.58 20.31
CA LYS A 21 8.97 52.96 19.89
C LYS A 21 8.67 51.61 19.22
N LEU A 22 9.36 51.25 18.14
CA LEU A 22 10.07 49.96 17.97
C LEU A 22 10.78 49.93 16.61
N ARG A 23 12.11 49.79 16.67
CA ARG A 23 13.07 49.78 15.55
C ARG A 23 12.89 48.53 14.68
N ILE A 24 12.90 48.75 13.37
CA ILE A 24 13.17 47.74 12.34
C ILE A 24 14.70 47.65 12.15
N PRO A 25 15.34 46.46 12.19
CA PRO A 25 16.69 46.28 11.67
C PRO A 25 16.66 45.81 10.20
N PRO A 26 17.74 46.04 9.43
CA PRO A 26 17.77 45.84 7.99
C PRO A 26 17.95 44.36 7.61
N ILE A 27 17.41 44.03 6.43
CA ILE A 27 17.47 42.74 5.76
C ILE A 27 18.93 42.41 5.39
N SER A 28 19.42 41.29 5.93
CA SER A 28 20.68 40.65 5.55
C SER A 28 20.37 39.43 4.69
N ASN A 29 20.85 39.45 3.45
CA ASN A 29 20.89 38.29 2.56
C ASN A 29 21.78 37.18 3.17
N GLN A 30 21.17 36.12 3.67
CA GLN A 30 21.84 34.83 3.84
C GLN A 30 20.89 33.70 3.44
N ILE A 31 21.30 33.01 2.37
CA ILE A 31 20.73 31.76 1.87
C ILE A 31 21.00 30.68 2.92
N PRO A 32 20.00 29.92 3.40
CA PRO A 32 20.29 28.75 4.22
C PRO A 32 20.81 27.63 3.33
N ASN A 33 22.05 27.22 3.58
CA ASN A 33 22.69 26.05 3.02
C ASN A 33 21.82 24.80 3.26
N PHE A 34 21.33 24.20 2.17
CA PHE A 34 20.88 22.82 2.17
C PHE A 34 22.09 21.93 2.50
N PHE A 35 22.02 21.21 3.63
CA PHE A 35 22.92 20.09 3.87
C PHE A 35 22.58 18.98 2.87
N LEU A 36 23.31 18.97 1.75
CA LEU A 36 23.51 17.81 0.90
C LEU A 36 24.30 16.76 1.69
N PHE A 37 23.61 15.80 2.31
CA PHE A 37 24.26 14.54 2.68
C PHE A 37 24.41 13.69 1.41
N ASN A 38 25.51 13.93 0.68
CA ASN A 38 26.06 12.94 -0.23
C ASN A 38 26.54 11.74 0.59
N ARG A 39 25.72 10.68 0.70
CA ARG A 39 26.23 9.36 1.10
C ARG A 39 26.75 8.64 -0.15
N VAL A 40 28.03 8.85 -0.42
CA VAL A 40 28.84 7.93 -1.23
C VAL A 40 29.05 6.68 -0.37
N TRP A 41 28.39 5.57 -0.69
CA TRP A 41 28.65 4.30 -0.02
C TRP A 41 29.85 3.63 -0.69
N CYS A 42 31.00 3.75 -0.02
CA CYS A 42 32.20 3.00 -0.37
C CYS A 42 32.04 1.57 0.18
N CYS A 43 32.15 0.57 -0.69
CA CYS A 43 32.11 -0.84 -0.32
C CYS A 43 33.26 -1.19 0.64
N SER A 44 32.92 -1.48 1.90
CA SER A 44 33.78 -2.29 2.78
C SER A 44 32.96 -3.44 3.34
N LYS A 45 33.51 -4.65 3.22
CA LYS A 45 32.95 -5.88 3.77
C LYS A 45 32.92 -5.76 5.30
N SER A 46 31.74 -5.60 5.88
CA SER A 46 31.51 -5.83 7.31
C SER A 46 30.16 -6.50 7.49
N ASN A 47 30.12 -7.62 8.21
CA ASN A 47 28.91 -8.26 8.70
C ASN A 47 28.03 -7.22 9.41
N THR A 48 27.03 -6.67 8.71
CA THR A 48 26.02 -5.80 9.31
C THR A 48 24.99 -6.68 10.00
N LYS A 49 25.18 -6.86 11.30
CA LYS A 49 24.09 -7.17 12.22
C LYS A 49 23.08 -6.03 12.05
N LEU A 50 21.86 -6.32 11.60
CA LEU A 50 20.75 -5.37 11.59
C LEU A 50 20.59 -4.83 13.02
N GLU A 51 21.09 -3.64 13.30
CA GLU A 51 20.75 -2.89 14.52
C GLU A 51 19.32 -2.39 14.33
N MET A 52 18.36 -3.26 14.62
CA MET A 52 16.96 -2.88 14.72
C MET A 52 16.80 -2.10 16.03
N GLU A 53 16.40 -0.82 15.96
CA GLU A 53 15.90 -0.13 17.15
C GLU A 53 14.82 -1.00 17.80
N ASP A 54 14.98 -1.30 19.09
CA ASP A 54 14.05 -2.19 19.79
C ASP A 54 12.77 -1.44 20.10
N HIS A 55 11.91 -1.30 19.08
CA HIS A 55 10.55 -0.89 19.28
C HIS A 55 9.84 -2.00 20.06
N ASP A 56 9.53 -1.74 21.32
CA ASP A 56 8.65 -2.60 22.13
C ASP A 56 7.23 -2.53 21.53
N LEU A 57 6.95 -3.45 20.60
CA LEU A 57 5.66 -3.61 19.95
C LEU A 57 4.70 -4.49 20.75
N SER A 58 5.10 -5.00 21.92
CA SER A 58 4.31 -5.98 22.69
C SER A 58 2.90 -5.47 23.04
N LYS A 59 2.77 -4.17 23.32
CA LYS A 59 1.49 -3.51 23.65
C LYS A 59 0.52 -3.43 22.47
N PHE A 60 1.04 -3.52 21.25
CA PHE A 60 0.26 -3.44 20.01
C PHE A 60 0.18 -4.78 19.28
N THR A 61 0.67 -5.85 19.90
CA THR A 61 0.72 -7.19 19.31
C THR A 61 -0.19 -8.13 20.08
N VAL A 62 -1.07 -8.83 19.38
CA VAL A 62 -1.88 -9.91 19.94
C VAL A 62 -1.55 -11.20 19.21
N ILE A 63 -1.27 -12.26 19.96
CA ILE A 63 -1.01 -13.60 19.46
C ILE A 63 -2.09 -14.51 20.03
N ASN A 64 -2.81 -15.21 19.16
CA ASN A 64 -3.92 -16.05 19.59
C ASN A 64 -3.44 -17.31 20.32
N ASP A 65 -2.55 -18.05 19.66
CA ASP A 65 -1.95 -19.28 20.15
C ASP A 65 -0.43 -19.23 19.98
N PRO A 66 0.32 -18.81 21.02
CA PRO A 66 1.77 -18.73 20.96
C PRO A 66 2.46 -20.08 20.74
N GLN A 67 1.88 -21.19 21.19
CA GLN A 67 2.48 -22.52 21.02
C GLN A 67 2.38 -22.97 19.57
N SER A 68 1.20 -22.84 18.97
CA SER A 68 0.99 -23.11 17.54
C SER A 68 1.87 -22.22 16.67
N LEU A 69 1.96 -20.93 16.98
CA LEU A 69 2.83 -20.00 16.25
C LEU A 69 4.30 -20.42 16.32
N ASN A 70 4.81 -20.75 17.51
CA ASN A 70 6.20 -21.19 17.66
C ASN A 70 6.49 -22.48 16.89
N HIS A 71 5.56 -23.45 16.89
CA HIS A 71 5.71 -24.66 16.09
C HIS A 71 5.80 -24.35 14.59
N LYS A 72 4.96 -23.44 14.07
CA LYS A 72 5.03 -22.99 12.68
C LYS A 72 6.36 -22.29 12.39
N ILE A 73 6.82 -21.39 13.26
CA ILE A 73 8.09 -20.68 13.11
C ILE A 73 9.24 -21.69 13.01
N SER A 74 9.31 -22.66 13.93
CA SER A 74 10.34 -23.71 13.91
C SER A 74 10.26 -24.57 12.65
N ALA A 75 9.07 -25.01 12.25
CA ALA A 75 8.89 -25.83 11.04
C ALA A 75 9.37 -25.11 9.77
N ILE A 76 9.01 -23.83 9.63
CA ILE A 76 9.40 -23.00 8.48
C ILE A 76 10.91 -22.71 8.51
N SER A 77 11.46 -22.38 9.68
CA SER A 77 12.90 -22.14 9.89
C SER A 77 13.74 -23.37 9.50
N ILE A 78 13.33 -24.57 9.94
CA ILE A 78 13.98 -25.84 9.59
C ILE A 78 13.92 -26.12 8.08
N ALA A 79 12.78 -25.84 7.45
CA ALA A 79 12.61 -26.01 6.00
C ALA A 79 13.47 -25.01 5.18
N GLY A 80 13.83 -23.88 5.80
CA GLY A 80 14.73 -22.88 5.26
C GLY A 80 14.07 -21.91 4.26
N PRO A 81 14.76 -20.82 3.91
CA PRO A 81 14.23 -19.75 3.07
C PRO A 81 13.81 -20.24 1.69
N SER A 82 14.48 -21.26 1.16
CA SER A 82 14.15 -21.89 -0.14
C SER A 82 12.76 -22.54 -0.21
N LYS A 83 12.07 -22.70 0.93
CA LYS A 83 10.69 -23.22 1.03
C LYS A 83 9.68 -22.15 1.40
N LEU A 84 10.11 -20.93 1.72
CA LEU A 84 9.27 -19.81 2.11
C LEU A 84 8.83 -18.98 0.90
N GLN A 85 7.60 -18.47 0.95
CA GLN A 85 7.07 -17.40 0.11
C GLN A 85 6.25 -16.42 0.95
N VAL A 86 6.19 -15.16 0.51
CA VAL A 86 5.41 -14.10 1.16
C VAL A 86 4.28 -13.68 0.25
N ILE A 87 3.07 -13.54 0.81
CA ILE A 87 1.91 -13.00 0.10
C ILE A 87 1.37 -11.85 0.94
N ALA A 88 1.23 -10.67 0.34
CA ALA A 88 0.84 -9.46 1.05
C ALA A 88 -0.24 -8.71 0.29
N ASP A 89 -1.25 -8.24 1.00
CA ASP A 89 -2.07 -7.13 0.48
C ASP A 89 -1.23 -5.83 0.43
N PHE A 90 -1.69 -4.85 -0.34
CA PHE A 90 -1.01 -3.57 -0.49
C PHE A 90 -1.60 -2.44 0.37
N ASP A 91 -2.90 -2.16 0.21
CA ASP A 91 -3.54 -0.97 0.74
C ASP A 91 -3.81 -1.14 2.23
N ALA A 92 -3.31 -0.26 3.09
CA ALA A 92 -3.39 -0.41 4.55
C ALA A 92 -2.68 -1.64 5.17
N THR A 93 -2.09 -2.52 4.35
CA THR A 93 -1.18 -3.59 4.78
C THR A 93 0.28 -3.16 4.61
N LEU A 94 0.76 -3.00 3.37
CA LEU A 94 2.10 -2.47 3.11
C LEU A 94 2.14 -0.95 3.26
N THR A 95 1.05 -0.27 2.91
CA THR A 95 0.91 1.17 3.08
C THR A 95 0.31 1.53 4.43
N ARG A 96 0.62 2.72 4.92
CA ARG A 96 0.16 3.20 6.23
C ARG A 96 -1.33 3.49 6.21
N TYR A 97 -2.00 3.15 7.31
CA TYR A 97 -3.38 3.54 7.51
C TYR A 97 -3.50 5.02 7.92
N TRP A 98 -2.56 5.53 8.71
CA TRP A 98 -2.53 6.92 9.18
C TRP A 98 -1.21 7.60 8.79
N ILE A 99 -1.29 8.78 8.17
CA ILE A 99 -0.14 9.60 7.80
C ILE A 99 -0.39 11.01 8.33
N ASN A 100 0.46 11.46 9.26
CA ASN A 100 0.37 12.79 9.88
C ASN A 100 -1.02 13.13 10.44
N GLY A 101 -1.70 12.14 11.06
CA GLY A 101 -3.04 12.32 11.62
C GLY A 101 -4.19 12.27 10.61
N HIS A 102 -3.89 12.07 9.32
CA HIS A 102 -4.88 11.91 8.27
C HIS A 102 -4.92 10.48 7.75
N ARG A 103 -6.08 10.04 7.25
CA ARG A 103 -6.22 8.73 6.62
C ARG A 103 -5.29 8.65 5.39
N GLY A 104 -4.46 7.61 5.34
CA GLY A 104 -3.67 7.27 4.17
C GLY A 104 -4.59 6.88 3.01
N GLN A 105 -4.27 7.30 1.79
CA GLN A 105 -5.06 6.99 0.62
C GLN A 105 -4.75 5.57 0.11
N SER A 106 -5.78 4.84 -0.34
CA SER A 106 -5.61 3.58 -1.06
C SER A 106 -5.22 3.83 -2.52
N SER A 107 -4.82 2.77 -3.23
CA SER A 107 -4.53 2.79 -4.66
C SER A 107 -5.71 3.35 -5.49
N HIS A 108 -6.95 2.98 -5.18
CA HIS A 108 -8.13 3.61 -5.78
C HIS A 108 -8.35 5.05 -5.30
N GLY A 109 -8.23 5.28 -3.99
CA GLY A 109 -8.61 6.55 -3.35
C GLY A 109 -7.65 7.72 -3.64
N LEU A 110 -6.42 7.44 -4.08
CA LEU A 110 -5.46 8.47 -4.46
C LEU A 110 -5.68 9.03 -5.86
N LEU A 111 -6.39 8.28 -6.70
CA LEU A 111 -6.50 8.55 -8.12
C LEU A 111 -7.42 9.74 -8.39
N LYS A 112 -6.93 10.72 -9.15
CA LYS A 112 -7.68 11.89 -9.63
C LYS A 112 -7.78 11.87 -11.15
N GLN A 113 -8.96 12.11 -11.69
CA GLN A 113 -9.19 12.25 -13.13
C GLN A 113 -9.16 13.72 -13.55
N GLY A 114 -9.05 13.95 -14.86
CA GLY A 114 -9.04 15.31 -15.42
C GLY A 114 -10.35 16.07 -15.20
N ASP A 115 -11.49 15.36 -15.23
CA ASP A 115 -12.81 15.89 -14.90
C ASP A 115 -13.21 15.52 -13.46
N PRO A 116 -13.28 16.51 -12.53
CA PRO A 116 -13.65 16.29 -11.13
C PRO A 116 -15.03 15.65 -10.93
N MET A 117 -15.92 15.71 -11.93
CA MET A 117 -17.24 15.07 -11.85
C MET A 117 -17.11 13.54 -11.67
N TYR A 118 -16.13 12.91 -12.32
CA TYR A 118 -15.94 11.46 -12.20
C TYR A 118 -15.37 11.09 -10.84
N ASP A 119 -14.49 11.92 -10.27
CA ASP A 119 -13.99 11.75 -8.90
C ASP A 119 -15.15 11.82 -7.90
N ALA A 120 -16.06 12.79 -8.06
CA ALA A 120 -17.26 12.89 -7.22
C ALA A 120 -18.21 11.69 -7.36
N LYS A 121 -18.39 11.15 -8.57
CA LYS A 121 -19.18 9.93 -8.79
C LYS A 121 -18.55 8.71 -8.11
N ARG A 122 -17.23 8.54 -8.19
CA ARG A 122 -16.52 7.45 -7.50
C ARG A 122 -16.63 7.59 -5.98
N GLN A 123 -16.54 8.82 -5.47
CA GLN A 123 -16.75 9.11 -4.05
C GLN A 123 -18.17 8.73 -3.58
N ALA A 124 -19.20 9.03 -4.38
CA ALA A 124 -20.57 8.63 -4.08
C ALA A 124 -20.75 7.09 -4.07
N LEU A 125 -20.06 6.36 -4.96
CA LEU A 125 -20.04 4.89 -4.92
C LEU A 125 -19.38 4.39 -3.64
N PHE A 126 -18.24 4.96 -3.24
CA PHE A 126 -17.56 4.60 -2.00
C PHE A 126 -18.48 4.80 -0.78
N GLU A 127 -19.13 5.96 -0.67
CA GLU A 127 -20.04 6.28 0.44
C GLU A 127 -21.21 5.30 0.55
N TYR A 128 -21.69 4.78 -0.58
CA TYR A 128 -22.78 3.81 -0.62
C TYR A 128 -22.30 2.38 -0.31
N TYR A 129 -21.26 1.89 -0.99
CA TYR A 129 -20.87 0.48 -0.95
C TYR A 129 -19.93 0.13 0.21
N HIS A 130 -19.06 1.04 0.63
CA HIS A 130 -18.07 0.75 1.67
C HIS A 130 -18.72 0.32 3.01
N PRO A 131 -19.81 0.94 3.51
CA PRO A 131 -20.48 0.44 4.71
C PRO A 131 -21.08 -0.97 4.55
N LEU A 132 -21.46 -1.36 3.32
CA LEU A 132 -22.07 -2.67 3.04
C LEU A 132 -21.04 -3.81 3.10
N GLU A 133 -19.78 -3.52 2.75
CA GLU A 133 -18.64 -4.43 2.89
C GLU A 133 -18.50 -4.94 4.33
N PHE A 134 -18.69 -4.06 5.31
CA PHE A 134 -18.54 -4.40 6.74
C PHE A 134 -19.86 -4.76 7.42
N SER A 135 -20.97 -4.78 6.68
CA SER A 135 -22.28 -5.09 7.26
C SER A 135 -22.32 -6.52 7.83
N PRO A 136 -22.72 -6.70 9.11
CA PRO A 136 -22.90 -8.02 9.70
C PRO A 136 -24.22 -8.68 9.30
N THR A 137 -25.15 -7.92 8.70
CA THR A 137 -26.50 -8.41 8.35
C THR A 137 -26.58 -8.94 6.93
N ILE A 138 -25.65 -8.56 6.05
CA ILE A 138 -25.63 -8.98 4.64
C ILE A 138 -24.85 -10.30 4.54
N PRO A 139 -25.45 -11.39 4.02
CA PRO A 139 -24.76 -12.65 3.78
C PRO A 139 -23.53 -12.49 2.88
N LEU A 140 -22.52 -13.33 3.08
CA LEU A 140 -21.25 -13.26 2.34
C LEU A 140 -21.44 -13.33 0.82
N GLU A 141 -22.33 -14.21 0.33
CA GLU A 141 -22.58 -14.35 -1.12
C GLU A 141 -23.19 -13.07 -1.73
N GLU A 142 -24.13 -12.44 -1.03
CA GLU A 142 -24.75 -11.19 -1.46
C GLU A 142 -23.75 -10.03 -1.40
N LYS A 143 -22.96 -9.97 -0.33
CA LYS A 143 -21.87 -9.01 -0.17
C LYS A 143 -20.84 -9.12 -1.29
N THR A 144 -20.50 -10.34 -1.70
CA THR A 144 -19.59 -10.61 -2.83
C THR A 144 -20.11 -9.97 -4.12
N LYS A 145 -21.40 -10.14 -4.43
CA LYS A 145 -22.05 -9.53 -5.61
C LYS A 145 -22.06 -8.00 -5.53
N LEU A 146 -22.28 -7.43 -4.35
CA LEU A 146 -22.22 -5.97 -4.13
C LEU A 146 -20.80 -5.41 -4.33
N MET A 147 -19.76 -6.13 -3.89
CA MET A 147 -18.37 -5.73 -4.12
C MET A 147 -17.99 -5.82 -5.60
N GLU A 148 -18.44 -6.86 -6.31
CA GLU A 148 -18.26 -6.99 -7.76
C GLU A 148 -18.93 -5.82 -8.50
N GLU A 149 -20.16 -5.47 -8.13
CA GLU A 149 -20.87 -4.32 -8.70
C GLU A 149 -20.16 -3.00 -8.42
N TRP A 150 -19.70 -2.80 -7.18
CA TRP A 150 -19.00 -1.58 -6.78
C TRP A 150 -17.70 -1.37 -7.57
N TRP A 151 -16.84 -2.39 -7.60
CA TRP A 151 -15.57 -2.32 -8.33
C TRP A 151 -15.82 -2.15 -9.83
N GLY A 152 -16.78 -2.89 -10.40
CA GLY A 152 -17.15 -2.79 -11.81
C GLY A 152 -17.63 -1.38 -12.19
N LYS A 153 -18.51 -0.77 -11.40
CA LYS A 153 -18.95 0.63 -11.60
C LYS A 153 -17.80 1.62 -11.46
N THR A 154 -16.94 1.41 -10.45
CA THR A 154 -15.78 2.28 -10.21
C THR A 154 -14.82 2.24 -11.39
N HIS A 155 -14.50 1.06 -11.92
CA HIS A 155 -13.68 0.87 -13.11
C HIS A 155 -14.33 1.46 -14.37
N GLY A 156 -15.64 1.30 -14.54
CA GLY A 156 -16.40 1.94 -15.62
C GLY A 156 -16.26 3.46 -15.61
N LEU A 157 -16.36 4.10 -14.44
CA LEU A 157 -16.16 5.55 -14.31
C LEU A 157 -14.73 5.99 -14.64
N LEU A 158 -13.71 5.17 -14.36
CA LEU A 158 -12.34 5.47 -14.75
C LEU A 158 -12.17 5.50 -16.28
N ILE A 159 -12.80 4.55 -16.97
CA ILE A 159 -12.80 4.48 -18.44
C ILE A 159 -13.59 5.65 -19.02
N GLU A 160 -14.84 5.85 -18.57
CA GLU A 160 -15.72 6.92 -19.06
C GLU A 160 -15.12 8.32 -18.84
N GLY A 161 -14.45 8.54 -17.71
CA GLY A 161 -13.79 9.81 -17.40
C GLY A 161 -12.43 9.99 -18.09
N GLY A 162 -12.04 9.08 -18.99
CA GLY A 162 -10.83 9.21 -19.81
C GLY A 162 -9.54 9.25 -19.00
N LEU A 163 -9.41 8.41 -17.97
CA LEU A 163 -8.18 8.33 -17.17
C LEU A 163 -6.95 8.13 -18.06
N THR A 164 -5.87 8.85 -17.78
CA THR A 164 -4.59 8.71 -18.49
C THR A 164 -3.47 8.22 -17.59
N TYR A 165 -2.42 7.66 -18.19
CA TYR A 165 -1.22 7.28 -17.46
C TYR A 165 -0.52 8.47 -16.78
N ASP A 166 -0.54 9.66 -17.39
CA ASP A 166 0.00 10.87 -16.77
C ASP A 166 -0.82 11.31 -15.54
N ALA A 167 -2.13 11.13 -15.57
CA ALA A 167 -2.98 11.39 -14.40
C ALA A 167 -2.62 10.48 -13.23
N ILE A 168 -2.27 9.20 -13.48
CA ILE A 168 -1.77 8.28 -12.46
C ILE A 168 -0.47 8.79 -11.84
N LYS A 169 0.54 9.11 -12.67
CA LYS A 169 1.83 9.62 -12.19
C LYS A 169 1.68 10.87 -11.32
N ASN A 170 0.85 11.82 -11.76
CA ASN A 170 0.57 13.06 -11.02
C ASN A 170 -0.22 12.81 -9.73
N SER A 171 -1.19 11.89 -9.76
CA SER A 171 -1.96 11.49 -8.58
C SER A 171 -1.05 10.89 -7.51
N VAL A 172 -0.17 9.95 -7.88
CA VAL A 172 0.79 9.33 -6.95
C VAL A 172 1.77 10.36 -6.38
N ALA A 173 2.28 11.27 -7.21
CA ALA A 173 3.23 12.30 -6.79
C ALA A 173 2.65 13.23 -5.71
N SER A 174 1.37 13.56 -5.82
CA SER A 174 0.66 14.47 -4.90
C SER A 174 -0.17 13.78 -3.82
N SER A 175 -0.17 12.44 -3.78
CA SER A 175 -0.99 11.65 -2.86
C SER A 175 -0.43 11.59 -1.44
N ASN A 176 -1.35 11.47 -0.48
CA ASN A 176 -1.05 11.12 0.91
C ASN A 176 -0.98 9.58 1.05
N ILE A 177 0.05 8.98 0.44
CA ILE A 177 0.38 7.56 0.55
C ILE A 177 1.84 7.39 0.94
N ALA A 178 2.09 6.45 1.85
CA ALA A 178 3.41 6.10 2.33
C ALA A 178 3.43 4.62 2.74
N PHE A 179 4.58 3.97 2.58
CA PHE A 179 4.80 2.64 3.13
C PHE A 179 4.89 2.68 4.65
N ARG A 180 4.51 1.59 5.32
CA ARG A 180 4.85 1.39 6.73
C ARG A 180 6.37 1.36 6.89
N ASP A 181 6.85 1.91 7.98
CA ASP A 181 8.28 1.82 8.32
C ASP A 181 8.68 0.34 8.44
N GLY A 182 9.81 -0.05 7.84
CA GLY A 182 10.27 -1.44 7.78
C GLY A 182 9.90 -2.21 6.50
N VAL A 183 9.05 -1.67 5.61
CA VAL A 183 8.67 -2.38 4.36
C VAL A 183 9.83 -2.51 3.39
N VAL A 184 10.65 -1.48 3.23
CA VAL A 184 11.81 -1.52 2.34
C VAL A 184 12.82 -2.54 2.86
N GLU A 185 13.07 -2.54 4.17
CA GLU A 185 13.95 -3.47 4.85
C GLU A 185 13.43 -4.91 4.75
N LEU A 186 12.11 -5.12 4.83
CA LEU A 186 11.50 -6.42 4.58
C LEU A 186 11.79 -6.90 3.14
N PHE A 187 11.57 -6.04 2.15
CA PHE A 187 11.80 -6.40 0.74
C PHE A 187 13.27 -6.70 0.46
N GLU A 188 14.19 -5.88 0.98
CA GLU A 188 15.63 -6.10 0.86
C GLU A 188 16.05 -7.41 1.50
N PHE A 189 15.59 -7.68 2.74
CA PHE A 189 15.90 -8.90 3.47
C PHE A 189 15.46 -10.17 2.73
N LEU A 190 14.26 -10.13 2.14
CA LEU A 190 13.69 -11.25 1.38
C LEU A 190 14.35 -11.42 0.01
N GLU A 191 14.72 -10.33 -0.66
CA GLU A 191 15.43 -10.36 -1.95
C GLU A 191 16.81 -11.01 -1.80
N GLU A 192 17.55 -10.66 -0.73
CA GLU A 192 18.87 -11.25 -0.41
C GLU A 192 18.84 -12.77 -0.19
N ARG A 193 17.65 -13.35 0.06
CA ARG A 193 17.43 -14.76 0.37
C ARG A 193 16.63 -15.49 -0.71
N ASP A 194 16.40 -14.85 -1.85
CA ASP A 194 15.59 -15.38 -2.95
C ASP A 194 14.20 -15.87 -2.47
N VAL A 195 13.59 -15.13 -1.53
CA VAL A 195 12.23 -15.39 -1.06
C VAL A 195 11.26 -14.55 -1.91
N PRO A 196 10.36 -15.18 -2.69
CA PRO A 196 9.41 -14.45 -3.51
C PRO A 196 8.36 -13.74 -2.66
N VAL A 197 7.98 -12.54 -3.10
CA VAL A 197 6.91 -11.72 -2.54
C VAL A 197 5.84 -11.53 -3.61
N LEU A 198 4.62 -11.95 -3.31
CA LEU A 198 3.45 -11.67 -4.12
C LEU A 198 2.64 -10.56 -3.46
N ILE A 199 2.60 -9.38 -4.06
CA ILE A 199 1.65 -8.33 -3.70
C ILE A 199 0.33 -8.69 -4.39
N PHE A 200 -0.67 -9.11 -3.61
CA PHE A 200 -1.97 -9.53 -4.10
C PHE A 200 -3.05 -8.56 -3.59
N SER A 201 -3.45 -7.64 -4.46
CA SER A 201 -4.29 -6.50 -4.08
C SER A 201 -5.57 -6.41 -4.89
N ALA A 202 -6.66 -6.06 -4.22
CA ALA A 202 -7.92 -5.64 -4.87
C ALA A 202 -7.84 -4.21 -5.44
N GLY A 203 -6.70 -3.55 -5.29
CA GLY A 203 -6.38 -2.21 -5.78
C GLY A 203 -6.22 -2.12 -7.31
N LEU A 204 -5.40 -1.17 -7.74
CA LEU A 204 -5.07 -0.91 -9.15
C LEU A 204 -3.57 -1.17 -9.40
N ALA A 205 -3.24 -2.15 -10.23
CA ALA A 205 -1.85 -2.60 -10.43
C ALA A 205 -0.91 -1.47 -10.85
N ASP A 206 -1.32 -0.69 -11.85
CA ASP A 206 -0.54 0.42 -12.42
C ASP A 206 -0.24 1.53 -11.39
N ILE A 207 -1.13 1.69 -10.40
CA ILE A 207 -0.92 2.63 -9.29
C ILE A 207 0.03 2.06 -8.27
N ILE A 208 -0.11 0.77 -7.92
CA ILE A 208 0.80 0.07 -7.00
C ILE A 208 2.24 0.13 -7.54
N GLU A 209 2.42 -0.18 -8.82
CA GLU A 209 3.70 -0.08 -9.53
C GLU A 209 4.27 1.34 -9.47
N GLU A 210 3.44 2.35 -9.74
CA GLU A 210 3.85 3.75 -9.71
C GLU A 210 4.18 4.24 -8.29
N VAL A 211 3.46 3.77 -7.26
CA VAL A 211 3.77 4.06 -5.85
C VAL A 211 5.10 3.44 -5.46
N LEU A 212 5.36 2.17 -5.80
CA LEU A 212 6.66 1.54 -5.58
C LEU A 212 7.78 2.34 -6.25
N ARG A 213 7.59 2.72 -7.52
CA ARG A 213 8.56 3.50 -8.30
C ARG A 213 8.86 4.86 -7.66
N GLN A 214 7.82 5.60 -7.25
CA GLN A 214 7.97 6.96 -6.73
C GLN A 214 8.30 7.05 -5.24
N LYS A 215 7.97 6.05 -4.43
CA LYS A 215 8.15 6.13 -2.96
C LYS A 215 9.29 5.24 -2.45
N VAL A 216 9.63 4.16 -3.15
CA VAL A 216 10.75 3.27 -2.77
C VAL A 216 12.02 3.57 -3.57
N HIS A 217 11.89 4.09 -4.79
CA HIS A 217 13.02 4.44 -5.67
C HIS A 217 13.99 3.26 -5.98
N ARG A 218 13.50 2.02 -5.84
CA ARG A 218 14.23 0.79 -6.13
C ARG A 218 13.27 -0.26 -6.67
N SER A 219 13.72 -1.04 -7.66
CA SER A 219 13.03 -2.23 -8.15
C SER A 219 13.53 -3.48 -7.40
N PHE A 220 12.62 -4.38 -7.06
CA PHE A 220 12.94 -5.65 -6.43
C PHE A 220 12.59 -6.80 -7.38
N LYS A 221 13.54 -7.71 -7.58
CA LYS A 221 13.40 -8.84 -8.53
C LYS A 221 12.49 -9.94 -8.00
N ASN A 222 12.37 -10.04 -6.69
CA ASN A 222 11.56 -11.05 -6.01
C ASN A 222 10.10 -10.61 -5.81
N ILE A 223 9.72 -9.38 -6.18
CA ILE A 223 8.35 -8.88 -6.03
C ILE A 223 7.56 -9.09 -7.32
N LYS A 224 6.38 -9.69 -7.21
CA LYS A 224 5.35 -9.76 -8.25
C LYS A 224 4.07 -9.09 -7.77
N ILE A 225 3.32 -8.48 -8.69
CA ILE A 225 2.06 -7.81 -8.38
C ILE A 225 0.92 -8.52 -9.12
N VAL A 226 -0.13 -8.86 -8.37
CA VAL A 226 -1.40 -9.36 -8.89
C VAL A 226 -2.48 -8.44 -8.39
N SER A 227 -3.06 -7.68 -9.33
CA SER A 227 -4.10 -6.71 -9.04
C SER A 227 -4.87 -6.36 -10.32
N ASN A 228 -5.83 -5.44 -10.24
CA ASN A 228 -6.60 -5.01 -11.40
C ASN A 228 -5.70 -4.17 -12.33
N GLN A 229 -5.23 -4.80 -13.43
CA GLN A 229 -4.33 -4.17 -14.38
C GLN A 229 -5.09 -3.44 -15.48
N MET A 230 -4.71 -2.19 -15.72
CA MET A 230 -5.28 -1.34 -16.76
C MET A 230 -4.73 -1.69 -18.15
N VAL A 231 -5.52 -1.39 -19.18
CA VAL A 231 -5.11 -1.41 -20.58
C VAL A 231 -5.29 -0.01 -21.14
N PHE A 232 -4.21 0.54 -21.69
CA PHE A 232 -4.19 1.87 -22.30
C PHE A 232 -4.13 1.77 -23.83
N ASP A 233 -4.76 2.71 -24.52
CA ASP A 233 -4.60 2.91 -25.97
C ASP A 233 -3.28 3.62 -26.31
N ASP A 234 -2.98 3.76 -27.61
CA ASP A 234 -1.77 4.45 -28.11
C ASP A 234 -1.71 5.93 -27.71
N SER A 235 -2.84 6.53 -27.31
CA SER A 235 -2.92 7.89 -26.81
C SER A 235 -2.75 7.99 -25.28
N GLY A 236 -2.50 6.86 -24.61
CA GLY A 236 -2.31 6.79 -23.17
C GLY A 236 -3.59 6.90 -22.35
N ARG A 237 -4.77 6.63 -22.95
CA ARG A 237 -6.07 6.62 -22.27
C ARG A 237 -6.48 5.20 -21.89
N LEU A 238 -7.04 5.06 -20.70
CA LEU A 238 -7.60 3.81 -20.20
C LEU A 238 -8.79 3.38 -21.06
N VAL A 239 -8.76 2.14 -21.56
CA VAL A 239 -9.85 1.56 -22.37
C VAL A 239 -10.50 0.34 -21.74
N SER A 240 -9.77 -0.42 -20.94
CA SER A 240 -10.30 -1.62 -20.27
C SER A 240 -9.39 -2.08 -19.12
N PHE A 241 -9.81 -3.11 -18.40
CA PHE A 241 -9.00 -3.85 -17.44
C PHE A 241 -8.71 -5.26 -17.96
N LYS A 242 -7.55 -5.83 -17.63
CA LYS A 242 -7.18 -7.20 -17.99
C LYS A 242 -7.80 -8.21 -17.03
N GLY A 243 -8.17 -9.36 -17.57
CA GLY A 243 -8.58 -10.51 -16.76
C GLY A 243 -9.90 -10.32 -16.04
N LYS A 244 -10.05 -11.00 -14.91
CA LYS A 244 -11.23 -10.94 -14.04
C LYS A 244 -11.00 -9.90 -12.96
N LEU A 245 -12.10 -9.27 -12.56
CA LEU A 245 -12.11 -8.27 -11.50
C LEU A 245 -11.69 -8.89 -10.16
N ILE A 246 -10.74 -8.25 -9.48
CA ILE A 246 -10.33 -8.58 -8.12
C ILE A 246 -10.91 -7.52 -7.18
N HIS A 247 -11.67 -7.95 -6.18
CA HIS A 247 -12.25 -7.13 -5.11
C HIS A 247 -11.93 -7.76 -3.74
N SER A 248 -12.30 -7.09 -2.65
CA SER A 248 -11.90 -7.46 -1.28
C SER A 248 -12.35 -8.85 -0.78
N LEU A 249 -13.27 -9.51 -1.49
CA LEU A 249 -13.90 -10.78 -1.07
C LEU A 249 -13.68 -11.94 -2.07
N ASN A 250 -12.94 -11.73 -3.16
CA ASN A 250 -12.63 -12.79 -4.13
C ASN A 250 -11.13 -13.01 -4.34
N LYS A 251 -10.31 -12.55 -3.38
CA LYS A 251 -8.88 -12.85 -3.32
C LYS A 251 -8.67 -14.31 -2.92
N ASN A 252 -8.82 -15.23 -3.86
CA ASN A 252 -8.69 -16.67 -3.65
C ASN A 252 -7.97 -17.35 -4.83
N GLU A 253 -7.98 -18.68 -4.87
CA GLU A 253 -7.34 -19.51 -5.91
C GLU A 253 -7.68 -19.05 -7.33
N HIS A 254 -8.93 -18.65 -7.59
CA HIS A 254 -9.37 -18.23 -8.91
C HIS A 254 -8.68 -16.92 -9.34
N ALA A 255 -8.33 -16.06 -8.41
CA ALA A 255 -7.61 -14.83 -8.72
C ALA A 255 -6.09 -15.05 -8.84
N LEU A 256 -5.53 -16.09 -8.21
CA LEU A 256 -4.16 -16.56 -8.44
C LEU A 256 -4.01 -17.25 -9.81
N ASP A 257 -4.97 -18.07 -10.21
CA ASP A 257 -4.98 -18.72 -11.54
C ASP A 257 -5.05 -17.69 -12.68
N MET A 258 -5.77 -16.59 -12.46
CA MET A 258 -5.82 -15.45 -13.39
C MET A 258 -4.50 -14.68 -13.46
N ALA A 259 -3.63 -14.82 -12.45
CA ALA A 259 -2.28 -14.31 -12.47
C ALA A 259 -1.27 -15.25 -13.12
N ALA A 260 -1.59 -16.54 -13.27
CA ALA A 260 -0.68 -17.54 -13.86
C ALA A 260 -0.10 -17.15 -15.24
N PRO A 261 -0.82 -16.47 -16.16
CA PRO A 261 -0.22 -15.99 -17.41
C PRO A 261 0.88 -14.93 -17.22
N LEU A 262 0.87 -14.19 -16.11
CA LEU A 262 1.94 -13.24 -15.73
C LEU A 262 3.17 -13.96 -15.17
N HIS A 263 3.06 -15.25 -14.84
CA HIS A 263 4.21 -16.07 -14.49
C HIS A 263 4.89 -16.72 -15.71
N ASP A 264 4.23 -16.81 -16.86
CA ASP A 264 4.78 -17.40 -18.09
C ASP A 264 5.57 -16.41 -18.97
N GLN A 265 5.38 -15.09 -18.79
CA GLN A 265 5.90 -14.07 -19.73
C GLN A 265 7.10 -13.24 -19.24
N MET A 266 7.87 -13.73 -18.26
CA MET A 266 9.20 -13.18 -17.95
C MET A 266 10.34 -14.11 -18.41
N GLY A 267 10.20 -14.66 -19.61
CA GLY A 267 11.35 -14.92 -20.48
C GLY A 267 11.48 -13.73 -21.42
N GLY A 268 12.61 -13.03 -21.38
CA GLY A 268 12.92 -12.01 -22.38
C GLY A 268 12.74 -12.56 -23.80
N ILE A 269 12.54 -11.66 -24.76
CA ILE A 269 12.57 -11.95 -26.19
C ILE A 269 13.71 -12.95 -26.47
N ASN A 270 13.35 -14.21 -26.75
CA ASN A 270 14.21 -15.36 -27.06
C ASN A 270 14.96 -16.08 -25.91
N GLY A 271 14.30 -16.43 -24.79
CA GLY A 271 14.81 -17.39 -23.79
C GLY A 271 13.84 -18.53 -23.49
N PRO A 272 14.31 -19.74 -23.08
CA PRO A 272 13.43 -20.86 -22.75
C PRO A 272 12.57 -20.52 -21.53
N ILE A 273 11.34 -21.05 -21.54
CA ILE A 273 10.32 -20.91 -20.49
C ILE A 273 10.92 -21.40 -19.16
N GLU A 274 11.29 -20.50 -18.27
CA GLU A 274 11.60 -20.88 -16.89
C GLU A 274 10.28 -21.07 -16.15
N ASP A 275 9.96 -22.35 -15.98
CA ASP A 275 8.73 -22.88 -15.43
C ASP A 275 8.27 -22.20 -14.13
N ASN A 276 6.94 -22.10 -14.00
CA ASN A 276 6.16 -21.98 -12.77
C ASN A 276 6.49 -22.98 -11.63
N ALA A 277 7.60 -23.72 -11.73
CA ALA A 277 8.12 -24.69 -10.78
C ALA A 277 8.58 -24.05 -9.45
N SER A 278 8.98 -22.78 -9.44
CA SER A 278 9.53 -22.13 -8.24
C SER A 278 8.50 -21.94 -7.12
N VAL A 279 7.26 -21.53 -7.44
CA VAL A 279 6.16 -21.40 -6.47
C VAL A 279 5.66 -22.77 -6.00
N LYS A 280 5.59 -23.77 -6.91
CA LYS A 280 5.18 -25.15 -6.58
C LYS A 280 6.12 -25.88 -5.61
N GLN A 281 7.32 -25.36 -5.37
CA GLN A 281 8.28 -25.93 -4.42
C GLN A 281 8.27 -25.23 -3.04
N ARG A 282 7.59 -24.09 -2.89
CA ARG A 282 7.53 -23.32 -1.63
C ARG A 282 6.33 -23.78 -0.79
N THR A 283 6.59 -24.64 0.19
CA THR A 283 5.56 -25.22 1.06
C THR A 283 5.24 -24.37 2.29
N ASN A 284 5.84 -23.19 2.45
CA ASN A 284 5.63 -22.34 3.63
C ASN A 284 5.23 -20.92 3.22
N VAL A 285 4.16 -20.39 3.83
CA VAL A 285 3.59 -19.08 3.50
C VAL A 285 3.62 -18.13 4.70
N LEU A 286 4.17 -16.94 4.51
CA LEU A 286 3.93 -15.78 5.36
C LEU A 286 2.90 -14.88 4.68
N LEU A 287 1.71 -14.78 5.26
CA LEU A 287 0.58 -14.04 4.70
C LEU A 287 0.34 -12.74 5.49
N LEU A 288 0.30 -11.60 4.80
CA LEU A 288 0.12 -10.28 5.40
C LEU A 288 -1.16 -9.64 4.83
N GLY A 289 -2.06 -9.19 5.70
CA GLY A 289 -3.28 -8.50 5.29
C GLY A 289 -3.81 -7.58 6.38
N ASP A 290 -4.77 -6.73 6.05
CA ASP A 290 -5.46 -5.84 7.00
C ASP A 290 -6.95 -6.15 7.08
N HIS A 291 -7.47 -6.97 6.15
CA HIS A 291 -8.85 -7.44 6.13
C HIS A 291 -8.94 -8.95 6.30
N VAL A 292 -9.99 -9.46 6.95
CA VAL A 292 -10.21 -10.91 7.12
C VAL A 292 -10.30 -11.64 5.77
N GLY A 293 -10.80 -10.95 4.73
CA GLY A 293 -10.84 -11.48 3.36
C GLY A 293 -9.45 -11.77 2.77
N ASP A 294 -8.38 -11.16 3.29
CA ASP A 294 -7.01 -11.40 2.81
C ASP A 294 -6.49 -12.79 3.19
N LEU A 295 -7.10 -13.48 4.16
CA LEU A 295 -6.75 -14.87 4.47
C LEU A 295 -6.93 -15.80 3.27
N GLY A 296 -7.86 -15.46 2.37
CA GLY A 296 -8.10 -16.18 1.13
C GLY A 296 -6.96 -16.07 0.12
N MET A 297 -6.02 -15.12 0.26
CA MET A 297 -4.90 -14.94 -0.69
C MET A 297 -3.97 -16.16 -0.78
N SER A 298 -4.06 -17.08 0.18
CA SER A 298 -3.33 -18.35 0.18
C SER A 298 -4.17 -19.55 -0.26
N ASP A 299 -5.46 -19.37 -0.53
CA ASP A 299 -6.35 -20.44 -0.98
C ASP A 299 -5.90 -20.93 -2.37
N GLY A 300 -5.91 -22.25 -2.57
CA GLY A 300 -5.41 -22.90 -3.79
C GLY A 300 -3.91 -23.16 -3.82
N LEU A 301 -3.13 -22.62 -2.87
CA LEU A 301 -1.73 -22.98 -2.71
C LEU A 301 -1.60 -24.26 -1.90
N ASN A 302 -0.74 -25.17 -2.36
CA ASN A 302 -0.36 -26.35 -1.60
C ASN A 302 0.79 -26.00 -0.65
N TYR A 303 0.47 -25.64 0.59
CA TYR A 303 1.44 -25.33 1.64
C TYR A 303 1.29 -26.28 2.85
N GLU A 304 2.40 -26.54 3.53
CA GLU A 304 2.50 -27.29 4.79
C GLU A 304 2.24 -26.37 5.98
N ASN A 305 2.81 -25.16 5.97
CA ASN A 305 2.66 -24.18 7.05
C ASN A 305 2.26 -22.81 6.50
N ARG A 306 1.37 -22.13 7.23
CA ARG A 306 1.02 -20.72 7.00
C ARG A 306 1.06 -19.96 8.32
N ILE A 307 1.81 -18.87 8.34
CA ILE A 307 1.72 -17.84 9.39
C ILE A 307 1.00 -16.63 8.79
N SER A 308 -0.09 -16.23 9.43
CA SER A 308 -0.93 -15.12 9.02
C SER A 308 -0.78 -13.93 9.96
N VAL A 309 -0.52 -12.75 9.40
CA VAL A 309 -0.35 -11.49 10.12
C VAL A 309 -1.42 -10.50 9.68
N GLY A 310 -2.22 -10.05 10.64
CA GLY A 310 -3.30 -9.09 10.44
C GLY A 310 -2.91 -7.69 10.95
N PHE A 311 -3.09 -6.65 10.14
CA PHE A 311 -2.96 -5.25 10.54
C PHE A 311 -4.34 -4.67 10.89
N LEU A 312 -4.70 -4.69 12.18
CA LEU A 312 -5.94 -4.12 12.67
C LEU A 312 -5.75 -2.62 12.92
N ASN A 313 -6.12 -1.81 11.93
CA ASN A 313 -5.78 -0.39 11.90
C ASN A 313 -6.80 0.54 12.56
N ASP A 314 -8.02 0.07 12.73
CA ASP A 314 -9.23 0.86 12.99
C ASP A 314 -10.25 0.00 13.75
N ASN A 315 -11.17 0.64 14.50
CA ASN A 315 -12.27 -0.03 15.21
C ASN A 315 -11.79 -1.22 16.08
N ILE A 316 -10.62 -1.06 16.71
CA ILE A 316 -9.90 -2.12 17.41
C ILE A 316 -10.82 -2.87 18.38
N GLU A 317 -11.53 -2.15 19.25
CA GLU A 317 -12.40 -2.74 20.28
C GLU A 317 -13.49 -3.66 19.70
N LYS A 318 -14.04 -3.32 18.53
CA LYS A 318 -15.11 -4.09 17.89
C LYS A 318 -14.59 -5.31 17.14
N ASN A 319 -13.40 -5.18 16.55
CA ASN A 319 -12.88 -6.15 15.59
C ASN A 319 -11.81 -7.07 16.17
N LEU A 320 -11.21 -6.72 17.31
CA LEU A 320 -10.05 -7.43 17.86
C LEU A 320 -10.30 -8.91 18.07
N GLU A 321 -11.45 -9.29 18.62
CA GLU A 321 -11.78 -10.70 18.86
C GLU A 321 -11.90 -11.48 17.53
N SER A 322 -12.51 -10.88 16.52
CA SER A 322 -12.60 -11.50 15.19
C SER A 322 -11.21 -11.67 14.56
N TYR A 323 -10.35 -10.64 14.66
CA TYR A 323 -8.99 -10.68 14.09
C TYR A 323 -8.09 -11.65 14.84
N ARG A 324 -8.17 -11.66 16.17
CA ARG A 324 -7.44 -12.61 17.02
C ARG A 324 -7.79 -14.06 16.66
N ASN A 325 -9.05 -14.35 16.41
CA ASN A 325 -9.46 -15.71 16.03
C ASN A 325 -9.08 -16.06 14.58
N ALA A 326 -8.87 -15.06 13.71
CA ALA A 326 -8.63 -15.26 12.29
C ALA A 326 -7.12 -15.29 11.91
N PHE A 327 -6.28 -14.50 12.59
CA PHE A 327 -4.85 -14.36 12.31
C PHE A 327 -3.98 -14.96 13.43
N ASP A 328 -2.78 -15.45 13.08
CA ASP A 328 -1.81 -15.94 14.07
C ASP A 328 -1.20 -14.79 14.89
N ILE A 329 -0.96 -13.65 14.23
CA ILE A 329 -0.43 -12.42 14.82
C ILE A 329 -1.30 -11.26 14.37
N VAL A 330 -1.71 -10.40 15.31
CA VAL A 330 -2.42 -9.15 15.01
C VAL A 330 -1.59 -7.98 15.50
N TYR A 331 -1.27 -7.06 14.59
CA TYR A 331 -0.66 -5.76 14.89
C TYR A 331 -1.74 -4.68 14.88
N MET A 332 -1.84 -3.92 15.97
CA MET A 332 -2.88 -2.90 16.17
C MET A 332 -2.36 -1.48 15.89
N ASN A 333 -3.27 -0.53 15.67
CA ASN A 333 -2.98 0.92 15.65
C ASN A 333 -1.92 1.36 14.62
N ASP A 334 -2.01 0.87 13.38
CA ASP A 334 -1.09 1.24 12.30
C ASP A 334 0.40 0.98 12.65
N THR A 335 0.66 -0.12 13.36
CA THR A 335 2.02 -0.54 13.76
C THR A 335 2.98 -0.69 12.56
N PRO A 336 4.26 -0.32 12.69
CA PRO A 336 5.29 -0.54 11.67
C PRO A 336 5.48 -2.01 11.26
N MET A 337 6.11 -2.23 10.10
CA MET A 337 6.44 -3.55 9.55
C MET A 337 7.59 -4.25 10.29
N TRP A 338 8.24 -3.58 11.25
CA TRP A 338 9.40 -4.12 11.98
C TRP A 338 9.15 -5.45 12.67
N GLY A 339 7.95 -5.69 13.19
CA GLY A 339 7.58 -6.98 13.76
C GLY A 339 7.61 -8.11 12.73
N VAL A 340 7.17 -7.83 11.50
CA VAL A 340 7.23 -8.77 10.38
C VAL A 340 8.66 -8.96 9.88
N VAL A 341 9.51 -7.91 9.90
CA VAL A 341 10.95 -8.03 9.61
C VAL A 341 11.62 -8.99 10.61
N LYS A 342 11.34 -8.82 11.91
CA LYS A 342 11.85 -9.72 12.97
C LYS A 342 11.39 -11.17 12.73
N LEU A 343 10.10 -11.36 12.39
CA LEU A 343 9.54 -12.67 12.07
C LEU A 343 10.21 -13.28 10.83
N ALA A 344 10.31 -12.55 9.72
CA ALA A 344 10.96 -13.02 8.50
C ALA A 344 12.42 -13.43 8.76
N ALA A 345 13.13 -12.69 9.63
CA ALA A 345 14.47 -13.06 10.07
C ALA A 345 14.50 -14.39 10.82
N GLN A 346 13.56 -14.64 11.72
CA GLN A 346 13.43 -15.93 12.41
C GLN A 346 13.11 -17.07 11.43
N LEU A 347 12.15 -16.87 10.52
CA LEU A 347 11.77 -17.87 9.51
C LEU A 347 12.91 -18.23 8.55
N CYS A 348 13.87 -17.32 8.34
CA CYS A 348 15.03 -17.55 7.50
C CYS A 348 16.31 -17.87 8.27
N SER A 349 16.25 -17.94 9.60
CA SER A 349 17.39 -18.34 10.43
C SER A 349 17.51 -19.85 10.36
N MET A 350 18.65 -20.37 9.90
CA MET A 350 18.96 -21.79 10.04
C MET A 350 19.40 -22.02 11.48
N GLU A 351 18.50 -22.47 12.35
CA GLU A 351 18.94 -23.21 13.54
C GLU A 351 19.42 -24.57 13.04
N VAL A 352 20.73 -24.71 12.87
CA VAL A 352 21.40 -25.99 12.58
C VAL A 352 21.61 -26.76 13.87
#